data_AF-F4P5H0-F1
#
_entry.id   AF-F4P5H0-F1
#
_cell.length_a   1.000
_cell.length_b   1.000
_cell.length_c   1.000
_cell.angle_alpha   90.00
_cell.angle_beta   90.00
_cell.angle_gamma   90.00
#
_symmetry.space_group_name_H-M   'P 1'
#
loop_
_entity.id
_entity.type
_entity.pdbx_description
1 polymer ?
#
loop_
_entity_poly.entity_id
_entity_poly.type
_entity_poly.pdbx_seq_one_letter_code
_entity_poly.pdbx_strand_id
1 'polypeptide(L)'
;MKLDDIMKELIQHLEDLKLLTTDDQLYKADEIWDRLLDLLLELEEQNRKSTNVLQRLQSIGLEDIAAKYLEYNRPSLQIEVMKFTAVFLRMVYSNNEFKISQRLSNQIVQLMQSPSRQVKMAASHD
;
A
#
# COMPACT_ATOMS: atom_id res chain seq x y z
N MET A 1 17.92 2.39 -8.35
CA MET A 1 17.29 3.04 -9.53
C MET A 1 17.25 4.56 -9.31
N LYS A 2 17.09 5.43 -10.31
CA LYS A 2 16.93 6.87 -10.03
C LYS A 2 15.53 7.15 -9.48
N LEU A 3 15.38 8.17 -8.63
CA LEU A 3 14.09 8.55 -8.05
C LEU A 3 12.99 8.76 -9.09
N ASP A 4 13.28 9.44 -10.20
CA ASP A 4 12.29 9.64 -11.28
C ASP A 4 11.89 8.32 -11.96
N ASP A 5 12.79 7.35 -12.04
CA ASP A 5 12.51 6.03 -12.63
C ASP A 5 11.62 5.21 -11.68
N ILE A 6 11.90 5.25 -10.36
CA ILE A 6 11.06 4.62 -9.33
C ILE A 6 9.65 5.21 -9.35
N MET A 7 9.53 6.54 -9.42
CA MET A 7 8.22 7.20 -9.45
C MET A 7 7.42 6.83 -10.70
N LYS A 8 8.07 6.73 -11.88
CA LYS A 8 7.40 6.28 -13.11
C LYS A 8 6.91 4.85 -12.99
N GLU A 9 7.75 3.95 -12.46
CA GLU A 9 7.39 2.55 -12.29
C GLU A 9 6.24 2.39 -11.27
N LEU A 10 6.29 3.12 -10.16
CA LEU A 10 5.23 3.13 -9.16
C LEU A 10 3.89 3.61 -9.75
N ILE A 11 3.90 4.68 -10.55
CA ILE A 11 2.70 5.17 -11.23
C ILE A 11 2.13 4.12 -12.19
N GLN A 12 3.00 3.49 -13.00
CA GLN A 12 2.58 2.47 -13.96
C GLN A 12 1.90 1.29 -13.26
N HIS A 13 2.49 0.76 -12.19
CA HIS A 13 1.90 -0.36 -11.44
C HIS A 13 0.58 -0.01 -10.76
N LEU A 14 0.43 1.23 -10.27
CA LEU A 14 -0.86 1.71 -9.74
C LEU A 14 -1.93 1.84 -10.83
N GLU A 15 -1.55 2.23 -12.05
CA GLU A 15 -2.46 2.21 -13.21
C GLU A 15 -2.84 0.78 -13.59
N ASP A 16 -1.88 -0.15 -13.58
CA ASP A 16 -2.14 -1.57 -13.83
C ASP A 16 -3.14 -2.14 -12.82
N LEU A 17 -3.01 -1.81 -11.52
CA LEU A 17 -3.99 -2.15 -10.50
C LEU A 17 -5.39 -1.59 -10.80
N LYS A 18 -5.50 -0.35 -11.30
CA LYS A 18 -6.81 0.23 -11.66
C LYS A 18 -7.49 -0.53 -12.80
N LEU A 19 -6.72 -1.12 -13.71
CA LEU A 19 -7.22 -1.92 -14.82
C LEU A 19 -7.67 -3.32 -14.40
N LEU A 20 -7.19 -3.83 -13.26
CA LEU A 20 -7.69 -5.09 -12.70
C LEU A 20 -9.09 -4.88 -12.13
N THR A 21 -10.09 -5.30 -12.90
CA THR A 21 -11.51 -5.08 -12.60
C THR A 21 -12.27 -6.36 -12.26
N THR A 22 -11.64 -7.53 -12.42
CA THR A 22 -12.28 -8.84 -12.18
C THR A 22 -11.53 -9.65 -11.13
N ASP A 23 -12.27 -10.47 -10.37
CA ASP A 23 -11.73 -11.32 -9.31
C ASP A 23 -10.70 -12.34 -9.85
N ASP A 24 -10.87 -12.81 -11.09
CA ASP A 24 -9.95 -13.73 -11.76
C ASP A 24 -8.55 -13.12 -12.01
N GLN A 25 -8.43 -11.80 -11.94
CA GLN A 25 -7.15 -11.10 -12.11
C GLN A 25 -6.46 -10.80 -10.78
N LEU A 26 -7.05 -11.16 -9.63
CA LEU A 26 -6.49 -10.86 -8.32
C LEU A 26 -5.12 -11.52 -8.09
N TYR A 27 -4.77 -12.62 -8.78
CA TYR A 27 -3.43 -13.20 -8.67
C TYR A 27 -2.35 -12.25 -9.21
N LYS A 28 -2.66 -11.47 -10.25
CA LYS A 28 -1.78 -10.41 -10.76
C LYS A 28 -1.68 -9.26 -9.79
N ALA A 29 -2.76 -8.98 -9.03
CA ALA A 29 -2.74 -7.96 -8.02
C ALA A 29 -1.73 -8.28 -6.91
N ASP A 30 -1.62 -9.54 -6.48
CA ASP A 30 -0.61 -9.95 -5.49
C ASP A 30 0.81 -9.62 -5.99
N GLU A 31 1.15 -9.97 -7.22
CA GLU A 31 2.47 -9.68 -7.83
C GLU A 31 2.74 -8.18 -7.95
N ILE A 32 1.73 -7.40 -8.34
CA ILE A 32 1.87 -5.94 -8.49
C ILE A 32 2.04 -5.28 -7.11
N TRP A 33 1.31 -5.72 -6.08
CA TRP A 33 1.45 -5.18 -4.73
C TRP A 33 2.82 -5.50 -4.11
N ASP A 34 3.37 -6.69 -4.36
CA ASP A 34 4.72 -7.07 -3.93
C ASP A 34 5.77 -6.16 -4.60
N ARG A 35 5.63 -5.92 -5.91
CA ARG A 35 6.52 -5.00 -6.64
C ARG A 35 6.38 -3.56 -6.17
N LEU A 36 5.16 -3.11 -5.87
CA LEU A 36 4.91 -1.78 -5.32
C LEU A 36 5.56 -1.60 -3.93
N LEU A 37 5.56 -2.65 -3.10
CA LEU A 37 6.22 -2.62 -1.79
C LEU A 37 7.74 -2.45 -1.94
N ASP A 38 8.37 -3.20 -2.84
CA ASP A 38 9.80 -3.07 -3.13
C ASP A 38 10.16 -1.65 -3.59
N LEU A 39 9.38 -1.10 -4.53
CA LEU A 39 9.60 0.26 -5.03
C LEU A 39 9.41 1.31 -3.94
N LEU A 40 8.42 1.12 -3.05
CA LEU A 40 8.17 2.03 -1.94
C LEU A 40 9.28 1.98 -0.87
N LEU A 41 9.83 0.79 -0.59
CA LEU A 41 10.98 0.64 0.30
C LEU A 41 12.25 1.27 -0.29
N GLU A 42 12.51 1.06 -1.58
CA GLU A 42 13.63 1.73 -2.26
C GLU A 42 13.44 3.26 -2.24
N LEU A 43 12.20 3.72 -2.43
CA LEU A 43 11.85 5.12 -2.29
C LEU A 43 12.09 5.63 -0.86
N GLU A 44 11.66 4.91 0.18
CA GLU A 44 11.91 5.28 1.59
C GLU A 44 13.41 5.43 1.88
N GLU A 45 14.22 4.50 1.39
CA GLU A 45 15.67 4.50 1.58
C GLU A 45 16.34 5.68 0.86
N GLN A 46 16.00 5.90 -0.41
CA GLN A 46 16.56 6.99 -1.20
C GLN A 46 16.03 8.36 -0.77
N ASN A 47 14.79 8.41 -0.30
CA ASN A 47 14.07 9.62 -0.03
C ASN A 47 13.83 9.85 1.46
N ARG A 48 14.90 9.80 2.26
CA ARG A 48 14.79 9.89 3.73
C ARG A 48 13.85 11.00 4.24
N LYS A 49 13.63 12.13 3.54
CA LYS A 49 12.65 13.20 3.89
C LYS A 49 12.15 14.14 2.74
N SER A 50 12.13 13.81 1.45
CA SER A 50 11.62 14.80 0.46
C SER A 50 10.10 14.89 0.47
N THR A 51 9.58 16.04 0.87
CA THR A 51 8.17 16.46 0.80
C THR A 51 7.60 16.34 -0.63
N ASN A 52 8.41 16.55 -1.67
CA ASN A 52 7.94 16.51 -3.06
C ASN A 52 7.44 15.11 -3.47
N VAL A 53 8.17 14.08 -3.07
CA VAL A 53 7.82 12.68 -3.38
C VAL A 53 6.53 12.29 -2.68
N LEU A 54 6.38 12.65 -1.41
CA LEU A 54 5.14 12.39 -0.66
C LEU A 54 3.93 13.09 -1.28
N GLN A 55 4.07 14.34 -1.73
CA GLN A 55 3.02 15.06 -2.47
C GLN A 55 2.64 14.32 -3.76
N ARG A 56 3.63 13.83 -4.51
CA ARG A 56 3.36 13.05 -5.72
C ARG A 56 2.61 11.75 -5.39
N LEU A 57 3.05 10.99 -4.39
CA LEU A 57 2.37 9.75 -3.97
C LEU A 57 0.92 9.98 -3.49
N GLN A 58 0.63 11.11 -2.85
CA GLN A 58 -0.76 11.44 -2.51
C GLN A 58 -1.57 11.83 -3.75
N SER A 59 -0.99 12.62 -4.65
CA SER A 59 -1.69 13.11 -5.84
C SER A 59 -2.16 12.02 -6.80
N ILE A 60 -1.50 10.86 -6.80
CA ILE A 60 -1.84 9.72 -7.67
C ILE A 60 -2.99 8.85 -7.12
N GLY A 61 -3.52 9.19 -5.94
CA GLY A 61 -4.67 8.50 -5.33
C GLY A 61 -4.32 7.14 -4.73
N LEU A 62 -3.08 6.98 -4.26
CA LEU A 62 -2.57 5.74 -3.69
C LEU A 62 -3.41 5.25 -2.49
N GLU A 63 -3.95 6.17 -1.69
CA GLU A 63 -4.86 5.84 -0.58
C GLU A 63 -6.16 5.20 -1.06
N ASP A 64 -6.75 5.70 -2.14
CA ASP A 64 -8.01 5.17 -2.68
C ASP A 64 -7.82 3.78 -3.30
N ILE A 65 -6.68 3.56 -3.95
CA ILE A 65 -6.32 2.26 -4.52
C ILE A 65 -6.12 1.25 -3.39
N ALA A 66 -5.30 1.57 -2.39
CA ALA A 66 -5.11 0.71 -1.21
C ALA A 66 -6.44 0.38 -0.53
N ALA A 67 -7.30 1.39 -0.34
CA ALA A 67 -8.60 1.21 0.28
C ALA A 67 -9.51 0.26 -0.49
N LYS A 68 -9.58 0.40 -1.82
CA LYS A 68 -10.33 -0.53 -2.69
C LYS A 68 -9.80 -1.96 -2.55
N TYR A 69 -8.48 -2.13 -2.49
CA TYR A 69 -7.89 -3.46 -2.43
C TYR A 69 -8.05 -4.16 -1.08
N LEU A 70 -8.17 -3.38 0.00
CA LEU A 70 -8.50 -3.90 1.33
C LEU A 70 -9.94 -4.45 1.42
N GLU A 71 -10.86 -3.99 0.57
CA GLU A 71 -12.25 -4.45 0.51
C GLU A 71 -12.39 -5.87 -0.08
N TYR A 72 -11.41 -6.36 -0.86
CA TYR A 72 -11.41 -7.75 -1.33
C TYR A 72 -11.19 -8.71 -0.17
N ASN A 73 -12.05 -9.73 -0.03
CA ASN A 73 -11.94 -10.77 0.99
C ASN A 73 -10.87 -11.83 0.65
N ARG A 74 -9.65 -11.39 0.33
CA ARG A 74 -8.51 -12.26 0.01
C ARG A 74 -7.36 -12.01 0.99
N PRO A 75 -7.12 -12.92 1.95
CA PRO A 75 -6.16 -12.67 3.02
C PRO A 75 -4.72 -12.38 2.58
N SER A 76 -4.23 -13.02 1.50
CA SER A 76 -2.87 -12.78 0.97
C SER A 76 -2.71 -11.34 0.49
N LEU A 77 -3.63 -10.91 -0.37
CA LEU A 77 -3.65 -9.58 -0.96
C LEU A 77 -3.77 -8.49 0.10
N GLN A 78 -4.67 -8.67 1.07
CA GLN A 78 -4.84 -7.71 2.15
C GLN A 78 -3.58 -7.61 3.04
N ILE A 79 -2.76 -8.66 3.15
CA ILE A 79 -1.49 -8.61 3.89
C ILE A 79 -0.49 -7.74 3.14
N GLU A 80 -0.34 -7.92 1.83
CA GLU A 80 0.60 -7.12 1.04
C GLU A 80 0.21 -5.64 1.00
N VAL A 81 -1.08 -5.36 0.77
CA VAL A 81 -1.61 -3.98 0.80
C VAL A 81 -1.36 -3.34 2.18
N MET A 82 -1.45 -4.09 3.28
CA MET A 82 -1.14 -3.59 4.62
C MET A 82 0.34 -3.28 4.82
N LYS A 83 1.25 -4.16 4.40
CA LYS A 83 2.69 -3.91 4.50
C LYS A 83 3.05 -2.64 3.74
N PHE A 84 2.56 -2.52 2.51
CA PHE A 84 2.72 -1.33 1.69
C PHE A 84 2.18 -0.08 2.41
N THR A 85 0.96 -0.15 2.92
CA THR A 85 0.34 0.97 3.62
C THR A 85 1.12 1.35 4.88
N ALA A 86 1.66 0.40 5.63
CA ALA A 86 2.47 0.67 6.82
C ALA A 86 3.76 1.44 6.49
N VAL A 87 4.44 1.09 5.39
CA VAL A 87 5.62 1.82 4.91
C VAL A 87 5.21 3.23 4.47
N PHE A 88 4.15 3.36 3.67
CA PHE A 88 3.66 4.65 3.22
C PHE A 88 3.30 5.57 4.41
N LEU A 89 2.60 5.02 5.40
CA LEU A 89 2.26 5.71 6.64
C LEU A 89 3.50 6.14 7.41
N ARG A 90 4.54 5.32 7.49
CA ARG A 90 5.79 5.70 8.18
C ARG A 90 6.46 6.89 7.50
N MET A 91 6.47 6.92 6.17
CA MET A 91 7.02 8.02 5.39
C MET A 91 6.20 9.31 5.59
N VAL A 92 4.86 9.19 5.62
CA VAL A 92 3.91 10.29 5.85
C VAL A 92 3.97 10.80 7.29
N TYR A 93 3.93 9.94 8.31
CA TYR A 93 3.99 10.34 9.73
C TYR A 93 5.34 10.96 10.12
N SER A 94 6.42 10.59 9.44
CA SER A 94 7.71 11.28 9.60
C SER A 94 7.67 12.72 9.10
N ASN A 95 6.59 13.13 8.41
CA ASN A 95 6.41 14.43 7.81
C ASN A 95 5.05 15.04 8.24
N ASN A 96 5.07 15.81 9.33
CA ASN A 96 3.90 16.40 10.00
C ASN A 96 2.97 17.25 9.10
N GLU A 97 3.39 17.61 7.89
CA GLU A 97 2.60 18.37 6.92
C GLU A 97 1.57 17.50 6.18
N PHE A 98 1.71 16.18 6.22
CA PHE A 98 0.89 15.25 5.46
C PHE A 98 -0.21 14.61 6.31
N LYS A 99 -1.42 14.58 5.77
CA LYS A 99 -2.59 13.96 6.38
C LYS A 99 -2.98 12.70 5.60
N ILE A 100 -3.28 11.64 6.33
CA ILE A 100 -3.87 10.41 5.81
C ILE A 100 -5.39 10.54 5.85
N SER A 101 -6.09 10.06 4.83
CA SER A 101 -7.55 9.98 4.84
C SER A 101 -8.06 9.15 6.03
N GLN A 102 -9.08 9.66 6.72
CA GLN A 102 -9.77 8.91 7.77
C GLN A 102 -10.32 7.57 7.26
N ARG A 103 -10.69 7.48 5.98
CA ARG A 103 -11.18 6.24 5.37
C ARG A 103 -10.15 5.12 5.45
N LEU A 104 -8.92 5.40 5.00
CA LEU A 104 -7.83 4.43 5.01
C LEU A 104 -7.47 4.03 6.44
N SER A 105 -7.39 5.01 7.34
CA SER A 105 -7.15 4.76 8.77
C SER A 105 -8.20 3.83 9.39
N ASN A 106 -9.48 4.09 9.14
CA ASN A 106 -10.57 3.26 9.64
C ASN A 106 -10.53 1.83 9.06
N GLN A 107 -10.23 1.66 7.78
CA GLN A 107 -10.12 0.33 7.16
C GLN A 107 -8.98 -0.49 7.74
N ILE A 108 -7.81 0.13 8.00
CA ILE A 108 -6.68 -0.56 8.66
C ILE A 108 -7.06 -0.99 10.08
N VAL A 109 -7.71 -0.11 10.85
CA VAL A 109 -8.18 -0.42 12.21
C VAL A 109 -9.17 -1.58 12.21
N GLN A 110 -10.18 -1.54 11.34
CA GLN A 110 -11.17 -2.61 11.20
C GLN A 110 -10.52 -3.94 10.83
N LEU A 111 -9.55 -3.90 9.92
CA LEU A 111 -8.81 -5.07 9.48
C LEU A 111 -7.97 -5.71 10.60
N MET A 112 -7.31 -4.90 11.43
CA MET A 112 -6.56 -5.40 12.61
C MET A 112 -7.50 -5.99 13.67
N GLN A 113 -8.72 -5.46 13.78
CA GLN A 113 -9.73 -5.96 14.70
C GLN A 113 -10.52 -7.17 14.16
N SER A 114 -10.33 -7.55 12.88
CA SER A 114 -11.07 -8.68 12.31
C SER A 114 -10.66 -10.02 12.97
N PRO A 115 -11.62 -10.84 13.43
CA PRO A 115 -11.34 -12.12 14.09
C PRO A 115 -10.51 -13.07 13.23
N SER A 116 -10.73 -13.06 11.91
CA SER A 116 -10.03 -13.89 10.93
C SER A 116 -8.51 -13.65 10.89
N ARG A 117 -8.05 -12.46 11.30
CA ARG A 117 -6.62 -12.13 11.37
C ARG A 117 -6.01 -12.35 12.74
N GLN A 118 -6.77 -12.16 13.82
CA GLN A 118 -6.31 -12.53 15.17
C GLN A 118 -5.97 -14.03 15.24
N VAL A 119 -6.80 -14.87 14.60
CA VAL A 119 -6.57 -16.32 14.52
C VAL A 119 -5.33 -16.66 13.68
N LYS A 120 -5.08 -15.96 12.56
CA LYS A 120 -3.90 -16.23 11.70
C LYS A 120 -2.58 -15.73 12.31
N MET A 121 -2.56 -14.61 13.03
CA MET A 121 -1.36 -14.15 13.74
C MET A 121 -1.00 -15.08 14.90
N ALA A 122 -2.02 -15.59 15.62
CA ALA A 122 -1.81 -16.60 16.66
C ALA A 122 -1.31 -17.93 16.07
N ALA A 123 -1.84 -18.36 14.92
CA ALA A 123 -1.45 -19.61 14.26
C ALA A 123 -0.09 -19.55 13.54
N SER A 124 0.50 -18.36 13.36
CA SER A 124 1.85 -18.20 12.78
C SER A 124 2.96 -18.22 13.85
N HIS A 125 2.60 -18.44 15.11
CA HIS A 125 3.50 -18.46 16.27
C HIS A 125 3.63 -19.84 16.94
N ASP A 126 3.10 -20.90 16.33
CA ASP A 126 3.32 -22.31 16.73
C ASP A 126 4.28 -23.03 15.76
#